data_AF-A0A9D6XTV7-F1
#
_entry.id   AF-A0A9D6XTV7-F1
#
_cell.length_a   1.000
_cell.length_b   1.000
_cell.length_c   1.000
_cell.angle_alpha   90.00
_cell.angle_beta   90.00
_cell.angle_gamma   90.00
#
_symmetry.space_group_name_H-M   'P 1'
#
loop_
_entity.id
_entity.type
_entity.pdbx_description
1 polymer ?
#
loop_
_entity_poly.entity_id
_entity_poly.type
_entity_poly.pdbx_seq_one_letter_code
_entity_poly.pdbx_strand_id
1 'polypeptide(L)'
;MTIVEPREGQAVSEAEVRSFLETQINRGIEWLDESAALARPLVCIDGRFNDHDLQRGIPTMLGGTAGEVLRQVAAFVALLPDDEQRSATDTIHQNVEQLHYVIQTNGLPFAVHTDTHAQPGELGCGYLNLLATHPDKFGLGLTKLVHDLVNISLDKRELSDNHAILSGHHQERGVLVLQPEGKAIPIITPNTGTEQFFIYVPRLEQALRVELLSVLLPCLEELTRLTVDRTQFTNQLNSITADHVTKALDELAPGKPVFDVRLDQAHGVIDITER
;
A
#
# COMPACT_ATOMS: atom_id res chain seq x y z
N MET A 1 1.17 -17.36 -32.84
CA MET A 1 1.09 -17.02 -31.41
C MET A 1 -0.37 -16.75 -31.12
N THR A 2 -1.07 -17.73 -30.58
CA THR A 2 -2.51 -17.63 -30.33
C THR A 2 -2.69 -16.79 -29.08
N ILE A 3 -3.26 -15.60 -29.23
CA ILE A 3 -3.66 -14.78 -28.09
C ILE A 3 -4.85 -15.50 -27.47
N VAL A 4 -4.62 -16.19 -26.35
CA VAL A 4 -5.70 -16.74 -25.55
C VAL A 4 -6.36 -15.54 -24.88
N GLU A 5 -7.58 -15.20 -25.29
CA GLU A 5 -8.35 -14.16 -24.62
C GLU A 5 -8.50 -14.55 -23.13
N PRO A 6 -8.28 -13.61 -22.20
CA PRO A 6 -8.45 -13.89 -20.78
C PRO A 6 -9.89 -14.33 -20.52
N ARG A 7 -10.05 -15.42 -19.77
CA ARG A 7 -11.36 -15.92 -19.35
C ARG A 7 -11.94 -14.96 -18.32
N GLU A 8 -12.65 -13.93 -18.77
CA GLU A 8 -13.42 -13.07 -17.89
C GLU A 8 -14.38 -13.94 -17.05
N GLY A 9 -14.27 -13.81 -15.72
CA GLY A 9 -15.21 -14.41 -14.77
C GLY A 9 -14.90 -15.83 -14.28
N GLN A 10 -13.79 -16.47 -14.69
CA GLN A 10 -13.38 -17.72 -14.04
C GLN A 10 -12.51 -17.42 -12.80
N ALA A 11 -13.03 -17.74 -11.61
CA ALA A 11 -12.28 -17.70 -10.37
C ALA A 11 -10.97 -18.50 -10.53
N VAL A 12 -9.85 -17.88 -10.16
CA VAL A 12 -8.55 -18.55 -10.15
C VAL A 12 -8.51 -19.59 -9.04
N SER A 13 -7.92 -20.75 -9.31
CA SER A 13 -7.80 -21.84 -8.34
C SER A 13 -6.49 -21.78 -7.55
N GLU A 14 -6.43 -22.47 -6.40
CA GLU A 14 -5.19 -22.61 -5.61
C GLU A 14 -4.03 -23.20 -6.45
N ALA A 15 -4.32 -24.11 -7.38
CA ALA A 15 -3.32 -24.71 -8.26
C ALA A 15 -2.72 -23.67 -9.24
N GLU A 16 -3.53 -22.75 -9.75
CA GLU A 16 -3.07 -21.65 -10.60
C GLU A 16 -2.26 -20.63 -9.81
N VAL A 17 -2.69 -20.27 -8.59
CA VAL A 17 -1.92 -19.41 -7.68
C VAL A 17 -0.56 -20.04 -7.35
N ARG A 18 -0.53 -21.34 -7.06
CA ARG A 18 0.72 -22.09 -6.83
C ARG A 18 1.62 -22.02 -8.06
N SER A 19 1.09 -22.30 -9.24
CA SER A 19 1.84 -22.24 -10.50
C SER A 19 2.43 -20.85 -10.76
N PHE A 20 1.66 -19.79 -10.50
CA PHE A 20 2.13 -18.40 -10.60
C PHE A 20 3.33 -18.15 -9.67
N LEU A 21 3.19 -18.47 -8.38
CA LEU A 21 4.23 -18.25 -7.38
C LEU A 21 5.49 -19.11 -7.62
N GLU A 22 5.33 -20.38 -7.97
CA GLU A 22 6.46 -21.27 -8.30
C GLU A 22 7.21 -20.78 -9.54
N THR A 23 6.49 -20.26 -10.54
CA THR A 23 7.13 -19.63 -11.71
C THR A 23 7.97 -18.43 -11.30
N GLN A 24 7.45 -17.57 -10.43
CA GLN A 24 8.22 -16.44 -9.89
C GLN A 24 9.47 -16.92 -9.15
N ILE A 25 9.32 -17.86 -8.22
CA ILE A 25 10.44 -18.41 -7.42
C ILE A 25 11.52 -19.02 -8.34
N ASN A 26 11.12 -19.78 -9.35
CA ASN A 26 12.04 -20.40 -10.30
C ASN A 26 12.74 -19.39 -11.21
N ARG A 27 12.17 -18.19 -11.41
CA ARG A 27 12.84 -17.06 -12.06
C ARG A 27 13.86 -16.37 -11.16
N GLY A 28 13.95 -16.77 -9.89
CA GLY A 28 14.90 -16.25 -8.92
C GLY A 28 14.44 -14.95 -8.29
N ILE A 29 13.22 -14.92 -7.73
CA ILE A 29 12.80 -13.77 -6.91
C ILE A 29 13.80 -13.48 -5.80
N GLU A 30 13.85 -12.22 -5.43
CA GLU A 30 14.67 -11.77 -4.33
C GLU A 30 13.98 -11.98 -2.99
N TRP A 31 14.78 -12.27 -1.99
CA TRP A 31 14.37 -12.42 -0.59
C TRP A 31 15.15 -11.40 0.22
N LEU A 32 14.45 -10.40 0.75
CA LEU A 32 15.07 -9.28 1.47
C LEU A 32 14.76 -9.37 2.94
N ASP A 33 15.70 -9.00 3.81
CA ASP A 33 15.29 -8.66 5.18
C ASP A 33 14.43 -7.39 5.20
N GLU A 34 13.77 -7.13 6.33
CA GLU A 34 12.88 -5.98 6.51
C GLU A 34 13.59 -4.65 6.19
N SER A 35 14.83 -4.46 6.62
CA SER A 35 15.55 -3.20 6.39
C SER A 35 15.85 -3.00 4.91
N ALA A 36 16.29 -4.04 4.21
CA ALA A 36 16.55 -3.98 2.78
C ALA A 36 15.27 -3.79 1.97
N ALA A 37 14.15 -4.38 2.40
CA ALA A 37 12.84 -4.16 1.77
C ALA A 37 12.35 -2.72 1.97
N LEU A 38 12.51 -2.14 3.17
CA LEU A 38 12.13 -0.76 3.47
C LEU A 38 13.04 0.28 2.81
N ALA A 39 14.23 -0.09 2.37
CA ALA A 39 15.12 0.78 1.59
C ALA A 39 14.70 0.90 0.11
N ARG A 40 13.68 0.17 -0.34
CA ARG A 40 13.15 0.21 -1.71
C ARG A 40 11.91 1.10 -1.82
N PRO A 41 11.51 1.50 -3.04
CA PRO A 41 10.20 2.10 -3.25
C PRO A 41 9.09 1.15 -2.76
N LEU A 42 8.23 1.62 -1.86
CA LEU A 42 7.14 0.86 -1.24
C LEU A 42 5.82 1.19 -1.95
N VAL A 43 5.46 0.42 -2.97
CA VAL A 43 4.38 0.80 -3.89
C VAL A 43 3.01 0.23 -3.48
N CYS A 44 1.97 0.61 -4.21
CA CYS A 44 0.62 0.08 -4.01
C CYS A 44 0.55 -1.43 -4.32
N ILE A 45 -0.41 -2.15 -3.75
CA ILE A 45 -0.73 -3.55 -4.08
C ILE A 45 -1.22 -3.78 -5.51
N ASP A 46 -1.34 -2.73 -6.33
CA ASP A 46 -1.86 -2.72 -7.70
C ASP A 46 -1.23 -3.82 -8.58
N GLY A 47 -2.07 -4.57 -9.30
CA GLY A 47 -1.61 -5.71 -10.09
C GLY A 47 -0.94 -5.34 -11.42
N ARG A 48 -0.91 -4.05 -11.81
CA ARG A 48 -0.35 -3.61 -13.09
C ARG A 48 1.17 -3.48 -13.09
N PHE A 49 1.78 -3.37 -11.91
CA PHE A 49 3.23 -3.29 -11.74
C PHE A 49 3.94 -4.51 -12.36
N ASN A 50 4.90 -4.25 -13.25
CA ASN A 50 5.61 -5.28 -14.01
C ASN A 50 7.14 -5.20 -13.86
N ASP A 51 7.86 -6.16 -14.44
CA ASP A 51 9.33 -6.25 -14.33
C ASP A 51 10.08 -5.06 -14.97
N HIS A 52 9.50 -4.40 -15.98
CA HIS A 52 10.10 -3.21 -16.60
C HIS A 52 10.03 -1.99 -15.69
N ASP A 53 9.03 -1.92 -14.82
CA ASP A 53 8.83 -0.76 -13.96
C ASP A 53 9.98 -0.64 -12.95
N LEU A 54 10.53 -1.75 -12.41
CA LEU A 54 11.52 -1.70 -11.31
C LEU A 54 12.63 -2.78 -11.33
N GLN A 55 12.87 -3.43 -12.47
CA GLN A 55 13.96 -4.38 -12.75
C GLN A 55 14.05 -5.66 -11.89
N ARG A 56 13.44 -5.79 -10.68
CA ARG A 56 13.45 -7.01 -9.82
C ARG A 56 12.31 -7.11 -8.77
N GLY A 57 11.05 -7.03 -9.20
CA GLY A 57 9.87 -7.13 -8.32
C GLY A 57 9.75 -5.98 -7.32
N ILE A 58 8.64 -5.91 -6.56
CA ILE A 58 8.35 -4.72 -5.75
C ILE A 58 7.79 -5.07 -4.37
N PRO A 59 8.29 -4.45 -3.29
CA PRO A 59 7.59 -4.49 -2.02
C PRO A 59 6.28 -3.68 -2.12
N THR A 60 5.16 -4.35 -1.88
CA THR A 60 3.81 -3.78 -2.05
C THR A 60 3.07 -3.61 -0.72
N MET A 61 2.28 -2.55 -0.63
CA MET A 61 1.38 -2.26 0.49
C MET A 61 0.20 -1.41 0.05
N LEU A 62 -0.83 -1.30 0.88
CA LEU A 62 -2.07 -0.64 0.48
C LEU A 62 -1.87 0.88 0.31
N GLY A 63 -1.91 1.37 -0.93
CA GLY A 63 -1.69 2.77 -1.26
C GLY A 63 -0.23 3.25 -1.21
N GLY A 64 0.74 2.34 -1.08
CA GLY A 64 2.14 2.69 -0.85
C GLY A 64 2.35 3.44 0.48
N THR A 65 3.47 4.13 0.61
CA THR A 65 3.77 4.96 1.81
C THR A 65 2.68 5.98 2.09
N ALA A 66 2.12 6.62 1.06
CA ALA A 66 1.06 7.61 1.21
C ALA A 66 -0.17 7.04 1.95
N GLY A 67 -0.54 5.79 1.63
CA GLY A 67 -1.64 5.10 2.32
C GLY A 67 -1.38 4.90 3.82
N GLU A 68 -0.15 4.56 4.20
CA GLU A 68 0.23 4.41 5.61
C GLU A 68 0.25 5.75 6.35
N VAL A 69 0.78 6.81 5.73
CA VAL A 69 0.78 8.17 6.30
C VAL A 69 -0.64 8.62 6.63
N LEU A 70 -1.58 8.42 5.69
CA LEU A 70 -2.98 8.78 5.89
C LEU A 70 -3.62 8.00 7.04
N ARG A 71 -3.30 6.71 7.21
CA ARG A 71 -3.77 5.91 8.35
C ARG A 71 -3.18 6.40 9.68
N GLN A 72 -1.92 6.85 9.70
CA GLN A 72 -1.33 7.44 10.91
C GLN A 72 -1.97 8.78 11.28
N VAL A 73 -2.22 9.65 10.29
CA VAL A 73 -2.98 10.89 10.51
C VAL A 73 -4.37 10.59 11.06
N ALA A 74 -5.06 9.61 10.47
CA ALA A 74 -6.38 9.19 10.93
C ALA A 74 -6.38 8.69 12.37
N ALA A 75 -5.41 7.85 12.73
CA ALA A 75 -5.27 7.33 14.09
C ALA A 75 -4.98 8.44 15.10
N PHE A 76 -4.21 9.45 14.70
CA PHE A 76 -3.91 10.60 15.55
C PHE A 76 -5.18 11.40 15.81
N VAL A 77 -5.88 11.80 14.74
CA VAL A 77 -7.12 12.59 14.83
C VAL A 77 -8.19 11.84 15.60
N ALA A 78 -8.37 10.54 15.38
CA ALA A 78 -9.40 9.73 16.05
C ALA A 78 -9.22 9.62 17.58
N LEU A 79 -8.04 9.95 18.13
CA LEU A 79 -7.78 9.96 19.57
C LEU A 79 -8.00 11.33 20.21
N LEU A 80 -8.22 12.37 19.40
CA LEU A 80 -8.49 13.71 19.90
C LEU A 80 -9.97 13.87 20.29
N PRO A 81 -10.28 14.74 21.28
CA PRO A 81 -11.63 15.19 21.55
C PRO A 81 -12.34 15.69 20.27
N ASP A 82 -13.64 15.43 20.14
CA ASP A 82 -14.43 15.76 18.95
C ASP A 82 -14.34 17.25 18.55
N ASP A 83 -14.21 18.15 19.52
CA ASP A 83 -14.05 19.59 19.30
C ASP A 83 -12.65 19.99 18.80
N GLU A 84 -11.64 19.14 18.99
CA GLU A 84 -10.27 19.33 18.51
C GLU A 84 -10.02 18.67 17.14
N GLN A 85 -10.72 17.58 16.81
CA GLN A 85 -10.52 16.80 15.59
C GLN A 85 -10.54 17.66 14.32
N ARG A 86 -11.51 18.58 14.21
CA ARG A 86 -11.63 19.47 13.05
C ARG A 86 -10.44 20.42 12.94
N SER A 87 -10.06 21.06 14.04
CA SER A 87 -8.93 22.00 14.05
C SER A 87 -7.62 21.28 13.74
N ALA A 88 -7.40 20.10 14.33
CA ALA A 88 -6.21 19.29 14.06
C ALA A 88 -6.14 18.86 12.60
N THR A 89 -7.26 18.40 12.02
CA THR A 89 -7.36 18.05 10.60
C THR A 89 -7.02 19.24 9.71
N ASP A 90 -7.61 20.41 9.97
CA ASP A 90 -7.33 21.65 9.21
C ASP A 90 -5.85 22.06 9.32
N THR A 91 -5.25 21.97 10.51
CA THR A 91 -3.84 22.29 10.73
C THR A 91 -2.91 21.31 10.00
N ILE A 92 -3.15 20.00 10.13
CA ILE A 92 -2.36 18.98 9.43
C ILE A 92 -2.44 19.20 7.92
N HIS A 93 -3.65 19.49 7.45
CA HIS A 93 -3.92 19.76 6.06
C HIS A 93 -3.16 20.98 5.52
N GLN A 94 -3.15 22.09 6.26
CA GLN A 94 -2.38 23.30 5.90
C GLN A 94 -0.86 23.08 5.91
N ASN A 95 -0.38 22.00 6.56
CA ASN A 95 1.04 21.69 6.73
C ASN A 95 1.43 20.36 6.06
N VAL A 96 0.68 19.91 5.05
CA VAL A 96 0.94 18.66 4.32
C VAL A 96 2.34 18.62 3.67
N GLU A 97 2.88 19.77 3.25
CA GLU A 97 4.25 19.84 2.73
C GLU A 97 5.30 19.53 3.80
N GLN A 98 5.05 19.94 5.05
CA GLN A 98 5.92 19.64 6.18
C GLN A 98 5.88 18.14 6.50
N LEU A 99 4.70 17.51 6.44
CA LEU A 99 4.58 16.05 6.58
C LEU A 99 5.42 15.33 5.53
N HIS A 100 5.27 15.70 4.26
CA HIS A 100 6.04 15.12 3.16
C HIS A 100 7.55 15.33 3.34
N TYR A 101 7.96 16.54 3.71
CA TYR A 101 9.37 16.87 3.96
C TYR A 101 9.98 16.05 5.10
N VAL A 102 9.27 15.91 6.22
CA VAL A 102 9.74 15.15 7.38
C VAL A 102 9.93 13.67 7.03
N ILE A 103 9.03 13.07 6.26
CA ILE A 103 9.19 11.67 5.82
C ILE A 103 10.45 11.52 4.95
N GLN A 104 10.61 12.38 3.95
CA GLN A 104 11.74 12.29 3.01
C GLN A 104 13.09 12.56 3.68
N THR A 105 13.17 13.56 4.57
CA THR A 105 14.44 13.92 5.24
C THR A 105 14.90 12.90 6.27
N ASN A 106 13.99 12.05 6.76
CA ASN A 106 14.33 10.91 7.61
C ASN A 106 14.69 9.65 6.79
N GLY A 107 14.86 9.78 5.47
CA GLY A 107 15.31 8.68 4.59
C GLY A 107 14.25 7.63 4.33
N LEU A 108 12.99 7.88 4.67
CA LEU A 108 11.89 6.95 4.41
C LEU A 108 11.39 7.15 2.97
N PRO A 109 11.21 6.06 2.19
CA PRO A 109 10.72 6.17 0.83
C PRO A 109 9.28 6.69 0.86
N PHE A 110 9.02 7.80 0.18
CA PHE A 110 7.66 8.26 -0.08
C PHE A 110 7.25 7.82 -1.48
N ALA A 111 6.35 6.85 -1.56
CA ALA A 111 5.87 6.29 -2.81
C ALA A 111 4.36 6.49 -2.96
N VAL A 112 3.98 6.93 -4.15
CA VAL A 112 2.60 7.03 -4.62
C VAL A 112 2.60 6.76 -6.12
N HIS A 113 1.50 6.21 -6.62
CA HIS A 113 1.32 6.05 -8.05
C HIS A 113 0.04 6.72 -8.53
N THR A 114 0.03 7.04 -9.81
CA THR A 114 -1.17 7.31 -10.59
C THR A 114 -1.19 6.38 -11.79
N ASP A 115 -2.10 6.60 -12.73
CA ASP A 115 -2.13 5.87 -13.99
C ASP A 115 -2.47 6.76 -15.18
N THR A 116 -2.37 6.19 -16.38
CA THR A 116 -2.64 6.89 -17.64
C THR A 116 -4.13 7.13 -17.91
N HIS A 117 -5.04 6.59 -17.09
CA HIS A 117 -6.48 6.74 -17.24
C HIS A 117 -7.03 7.87 -16.37
N ALA A 118 -6.36 8.17 -15.25
CA ALA A 118 -6.71 9.25 -14.35
C ALA A 118 -6.72 10.61 -15.06
N GLN A 119 -7.86 11.30 -15.01
CA GLN A 119 -7.99 12.67 -15.51
C GLN A 119 -7.34 13.67 -14.53
N PRO A 120 -7.09 14.92 -14.95
CA PRO A 120 -6.61 15.95 -14.04
C PRO A 120 -7.51 16.08 -12.81
N GLY A 121 -6.93 15.93 -11.62
CA GLY A 121 -7.64 15.96 -10.33
C GLY A 121 -8.16 14.60 -9.85
N GLU A 122 -8.12 13.55 -10.67
CA GLU A 122 -8.44 12.19 -10.27
C GLU A 122 -7.21 11.47 -9.69
N LEU A 123 -7.47 10.47 -8.85
CA LEU A 123 -6.45 9.65 -8.22
C LEU A 123 -6.39 8.30 -8.95
N GLY A 124 -5.28 8.03 -9.66
CA GLY A 124 -5.08 6.75 -10.37
C GLY A 124 -4.79 5.55 -9.45
N CYS A 125 -4.48 5.80 -8.17
CA CYS A 125 -4.37 4.74 -7.18
C CYS A 125 -5.76 4.40 -6.63
N GLY A 126 -6.23 3.17 -6.89
CA GLY A 126 -7.57 2.73 -6.46
C GLY A 126 -7.83 2.92 -4.97
N TYR A 127 -6.88 2.55 -4.10
CA TYR A 127 -7.05 2.73 -2.64
C TYR A 127 -7.13 4.20 -2.23
N LEU A 128 -6.24 5.06 -2.74
CA LEU A 128 -6.28 6.49 -2.40
C LEU A 128 -7.55 7.14 -2.96
N ASN A 129 -8.02 6.71 -4.14
CA ASN A 129 -9.31 7.12 -4.68
C ASN A 129 -10.47 6.70 -3.77
N LEU A 130 -10.45 5.48 -3.22
CA LEU A 130 -11.45 5.03 -2.24
C LEU A 130 -11.46 5.90 -0.98
N LEU A 131 -10.27 6.25 -0.45
CA LEU A 131 -10.17 7.15 0.70
C LEU A 131 -10.73 8.56 0.39
N ALA A 132 -10.52 9.05 -0.82
CA ALA A 132 -11.00 10.38 -1.22
C ALA A 132 -12.51 10.40 -1.49
N THR A 133 -13.05 9.36 -2.14
CA THR A 133 -14.43 9.30 -2.62
C THR A 133 -15.41 8.67 -1.64
N HIS A 134 -14.93 7.84 -0.71
CA HIS A 134 -15.73 7.19 0.33
C HIS A 134 -15.16 7.46 1.74
N PRO A 135 -14.93 8.74 2.12
CA PRO A 135 -14.28 9.11 3.39
C PRO A 135 -14.95 8.47 4.61
N ASP A 136 -16.29 8.49 4.65
CA ASP A 136 -17.08 7.93 5.76
C ASP A 136 -16.88 6.41 5.91
N LYS A 137 -16.68 5.69 4.81
CA LYS A 137 -16.47 4.22 4.84
C LYS A 137 -15.17 3.89 5.57
N PHE A 138 -14.14 4.71 5.40
CA PHE A 138 -12.83 4.53 6.01
C PHE A 138 -12.68 5.35 7.31
N GLY A 139 -13.75 5.97 7.81
CA GLY A 139 -13.69 6.82 9.00
C GLY A 139 -12.72 7.99 8.84
N LEU A 140 -12.44 8.41 7.60
CA LEU A 140 -11.47 9.45 7.28
C LEU A 140 -12.17 10.71 6.81
N GLY A 141 -12.21 11.76 7.63
CA GLY A 141 -12.56 13.12 7.18
C GLY A 141 -11.47 13.80 6.34
N LEU A 142 -10.64 13.03 5.61
CA LEU A 142 -9.33 13.45 5.10
C LEU A 142 -9.28 13.65 3.58
N THR A 143 -10.42 13.68 2.86
CA THR A 143 -10.46 13.77 1.39
C THR A 143 -9.51 14.82 0.82
N LYS A 144 -9.53 16.06 1.34
CA LYS A 144 -8.65 17.14 0.85
C LYS A 144 -7.18 16.84 1.13
N LEU A 145 -6.85 16.23 2.26
CA LEU A 145 -5.49 15.81 2.59
C LEU A 145 -5.00 14.70 1.64
N VAL A 146 -5.86 13.76 1.24
CA VAL A 146 -5.49 12.72 0.26
C VAL A 146 -5.05 13.37 -1.06
N HIS A 147 -5.87 14.27 -1.60
CA HIS A 147 -5.53 14.96 -2.85
C HIS A 147 -4.27 15.81 -2.74
N ASP A 148 -4.14 16.60 -1.67
CA ASP A 148 -2.98 17.47 -1.52
C ASP A 148 -1.69 16.67 -1.34
N LEU A 149 -1.73 15.56 -0.58
CA LEU A 149 -0.58 14.68 -0.42
C LEU A 149 -0.15 14.05 -1.75
N VAL A 150 -1.10 13.57 -2.56
CA VAL A 150 -0.82 13.01 -3.89
C VAL A 150 -0.28 14.07 -4.83
N ASN A 151 -0.89 15.26 -4.87
CA ASN A 151 -0.48 16.35 -5.75
C ASN A 151 0.94 16.84 -5.41
N ILE A 152 1.27 17.01 -4.12
CA ILE A 152 2.62 17.41 -3.70
C ILE A 152 3.66 16.40 -4.16
N SER A 153 3.38 15.11 -4.02
CA SER A 153 4.28 14.05 -4.45
C SER A 153 4.46 14.04 -5.98
N LEU A 154 3.36 14.19 -6.74
CA LEU A 154 3.41 14.25 -8.19
C LEU A 154 4.06 15.55 -8.73
N ASP A 155 3.90 16.69 -8.06
CA ASP A 155 4.53 17.95 -8.47
C ASP A 155 6.02 17.95 -8.15
N LYS A 156 6.41 17.30 -7.05
CA LYS A 156 7.82 17.11 -6.63
C LYS A 156 8.47 15.90 -7.30
N ARG A 157 8.01 15.50 -8.49
CA ARG A 157 8.56 14.39 -9.30
C ARG A 157 10.09 14.45 -9.47
N GLU A 158 10.69 15.63 -9.43
CA GLU A 158 12.15 15.82 -9.51
C GLU A 158 12.91 15.36 -8.25
N LEU A 159 12.23 15.04 -7.13
CA LEU A 159 12.85 14.72 -5.84
C LEU A 159 12.88 13.23 -5.49
N SER A 160 12.20 12.33 -6.23
CA SER A 160 12.35 10.88 -6.00
C SER A 160 11.85 10.01 -7.15
N ASP A 161 12.66 9.00 -7.51
CA ASP A 161 12.35 7.89 -8.43
C ASP A 161 11.18 6.98 -7.98
N ASN A 162 10.50 7.32 -6.88
CA ASN A 162 9.49 6.51 -6.21
C ASN A 162 8.05 6.74 -6.72
N HIS A 163 7.90 7.39 -7.88
CA HIS A 163 6.61 7.70 -8.49
C HIS A 163 6.37 6.84 -9.72
N ALA A 164 5.29 6.07 -9.73
CA ALA A 164 4.89 5.28 -10.88
C ALA A 164 3.67 5.91 -11.59
N ILE A 165 3.73 5.97 -12.92
CA ILE A 165 2.55 6.22 -13.76
C ILE A 165 2.25 4.89 -14.44
N LEU A 166 1.27 4.16 -13.90
CA LEU A 166 0.90 2.85 -14.41
C LEU A 166 0.11 2.98 -15.71
N SER A 167 0.26 2.01 -16.60
CA SER A 167 -0.49 1.95 -17.86
C SER A 167 -1.23 0.62 -17.97
N GLY A 168 -2.16 0.54 -18.93
CA GLY A 168 -2.97 -0.66 -19.13
C GLY A 168 -4.13 -0.79 -18.14
N HIS A 169 -4.93 -1.83 -18.35
CA HIS A 169 -6.13 -2.10 -17.57
C HIS A 169 -5.84 -3.08 -16.42
N HIS A 170 -6.63 -2.92 -15.36
CA HIS A 170 -6.72 -3.88 -14.26
C HIS A 170 -7.23 -5.23 -14.77
N GLN A 171 -6.46 -6.29 -14.57
CA GLN A 171 -6.79 -7.67 -14.92
C GLN A 171 -6.50 -8.63 -13.77
N GLU A 172 -6.53 -8.14 -12.53
CA GLU A 172 -6.20 -8.95 -11.36
C GLU A 172 -7.14 -10.15 -11.26
N ARG A 173 -6.59 -11.34 -11.01
CA ARG A 173 -7.38 -12.57 -10.92
C ARG A 173 -7.78 -12.92 -9.48
N GLY A 174 -7.10 -12.32 -8.51
CA GLY A 174 -7.29 -12.53 -7.09
C GLY A 174 -6.36 -11.64 -6.26
N VAL A 175 -6.45 -11.81 -4.93
CA VAL A 175 -5.57 -11.15 -3.96
C VAL A 175 -4.67 -12.21 -3.32
N LEU A 176 -3.37 -11.94 -3.25
CA LEU A 176 -2.39 -12.76 -2.56
C LEU A 176 -1.93 -12.04 -1.29
N VAL A 177 -2.25 -12.61 -0.13
CA VAL A 177 -1.78 -12.15 1.18
C VAL A 177 -0.57 -13.00 1.55
N LEU A 178 0.63 -12.44 1.38
CA LEU A 178 1.88 -13.18 1.58
C LEU A 178 2.28 -13.17 3.06
N GLN A 179 2.45 -14.37 3.61
CA GLN A 179 2.87 -14.63 4.98
C GLN A 179 4.25 -15.31 4.95
N PRO A 180 5.35 -14.54 4.82
CA PRO A 180 6.68 -15.11 4.79
C PRO A 180 7.08 -15.69 6.15
N GLU A 181 7.55 -16.93 6.14
CA GLU A 181 8.19 -17.58 7.27
C GLU A 181 9.66 -17.19 7.35
N GLY A 182 10.21 -17.12 8.56
CA GLY A 182 11.58 -16.69 8.80
C GLY A 182 11.72 -15.17 8.85
N LYS A 183 12.83 -14.61 8.34
CA LYS A 183 13.13 -13.16 8.39
C LYS A 183 13.06 -12.44 7.06
N ALA A 184 13.05 -13.18 5.95
CA ALA A 184 13.11 -12.61 4.62
C ALA A 184 11.71 -12.43 4.03
N ILE A 185 11.52 -11.34 3.30
CA ILE A 185 10.31 -10.96 2.59
C ILE A 185 10.53 -11.26 1.10
N PRO A 186 9.65 -12.06 0.47
CA PRO A 186 9.72 -12.33 -0.96
C PRO A 186 9.29 -11.09 -1.73
N ILE A 187 10.08 -10.75 -2.76
CA ILE A 187 9.79 -9.63 -3.65
C ILE A 187 9.21 -10.20 -4.94
N ILE A 188 7.89 -10.13 -5.08
CA ILE A 188 7.13 -10.74 -6.18
C ILE A 188 6.66 -9.65 -7.15
N THR A 189 6.73 -9.91 -8.45
CA THR A 189 6.17 -9.01 -9.46
C THR A 189 4.66 -9.28 -9.61
N PRO A 190 3.78 -8.27 -9.40
CA PRO A 190 2.33 -8.46 -9.50
C PRO A 190 1.83 -8.87 -10.90
N ASN A 191 2.53 -8.41 -11.95
CA ASN A 191 2.19 -8.68 -13.35
C ASN A 191 3.28 -9.50 -14.06
N THR A 192 2.91 -10.67 -14.58
CA THR A 192 3.82 -11.54 -15.34
C THR A 192 3.42 -11.68 -16.81
N GLY A 193 2.83 -10.62 -17.37
CA GLY A 193 2.33 -10.55 -18.73
C GLY A 193 0.85 -10.89 -18.79
N THR A 194 0.51 -12.18 -18.70
CA THR A 194 -0.88 -12.65 -18.82
C THR A 194 -1.62 -12.78 -17.49
N GLU A 195 -0.91 -12.63 -16.37
CA GLU A 195 -1.48 -12.80 -15.03
C GLU A 195 -1.16 -11.56 -14.20
N GLN A 196 -2.19 -11.04 -13.53
CA GLN A 196 -2.09 -9.97 -12.56
C GLN A 196 -2.72 -10.43 -11.24
N PHE A 197 -2.11 -10.06 -10.12
CA PHE A 197 -2.66 -10.26 -8.80
C PHE A 197 -2.47 -9.01 -7.96
N PHE A 198 -3.42 -8.72 -7.06
CA PHE A 198 -3.09 -7.81 -5.96
C PHE A 198 -2.17 -8.54 -4.99
N ILE A 199 -1.01 -7.98 -4.68
CA ILE A 199 -0.06 -8.59 -3.74
C ILE A 199 0.02 -7.73 -2.49
N TYR A 200 -0.27 -8.32 -1.33
CA TYR A 200 -0.21 -7.66 -0.04
C TYR A 200 0.70 -8.41 0.92
N VAL A 201 1.62 -7.68 1.58
CA VAL A 201 2.57 -8.25 2.55
C VAL A 201 2.39 -7.58 3.91
N PRO A 202 1.53 -8.11 4.81
CA PRO A 202 1.20 -7.46 6.08
C PRO A 202 2.42 -7.13 6.94
N ARG A 203 3.41 -8.02 6.96
CA ARG A 203 4.64 -7.86 7.75
C ARG A 203 5.45 -6.64 7.30
N LEU A 204 5.55 -6.40 6.00
CA LEU A 204 6.28 -5.26 5.45
C LEU A 204 5.59 -3.94 5.83
N GLU A 205 4.26 -3.89 5.71
CA GLU A 205 3.48 -2.72 6.10
C GLU A 205 3.63 -2.44 7.60
N GLN A 206 3.64 -3.49 8.44
CA GLN A 206 3.89 -3.35 9.87
C GLN A 206 5.31 -2.85 10.19
N ALA A 207 6.32 -3.28 9.45
CA ALA A 207 7.69 -2.79 9.61
C ALA A 207 7.78 -1.29 9.25
N LEU A 208 7.21 -0.87 8.11
CA LEU A 208 7.15 0.55 7.73
C LEU A 208 6.41 1.38 8.78
N ARG A 209 5.29 0.86 9.29
CA ARG A 209 4.50 1.53 10.32
C ARG A 209 5.33 1.91 11.53
N VAL A 210 6.17 0.99 12.02
CA VAL A 210 7.03 1.22 13.18
C VAL A 210 8.03 2.35 12.90
N GLU A 211 8.66 2.33 11.73
CA GLU A 211 9.59 3.39 11.31
C GLU A 211 8.90 4.75 11.18
N LEU A 212 7.78 4.80 10.46
CA LEU A 212 6.99 6.02 10.27
C LEU A 212 6.46 6.57 11.59
N LEU A 213 6.06 5.72 12.53
CA LEU A 213 5.54 6.15 13.82
C LEU A 213 6.59 6.90 14.66
N SER A 214 7.88 6.59 14.48
CA SER A 214 8.97 7.32 15.15
C SER A 214 9.15 8.75 14.63
N VAL A 215 8.69 9.02 13.41
CA VAL A 215 8.89 10.27 12.67
C VAL A 215 7.60 11.11 12.64
N LEU A 216 6.47 10.48 12.31
CA LEU A 216 5.20 11.15 12.09
C LEU A 216 4.52 11.57 13.38
N LEU A 217 4.51 10.73 14.42
CA LEU A 217 3.81 11.08 15.65
C LEU A 217 4.37 12.38 16.27
N PRO A 218 5.70 12.54 16.48
CA PRO A 218 6.24 13.82 16.96
C PRO A 218 5.92 15.00 16.04
N CYS A 219 5.92 14.80 14.72
CA CYS A 219 5.58 15.83 13.76
C CYS A 219 4.11 16.27 13.88
N LEU A 220 3.17 15.32 14.02
CA LEU A 220 1.76 15.61 14.20
C LEU A 220 1.50 16.35 15.53
N GLU A 221 2.17 15.94 16.60
CA GLU A 221 2.09 16.60 17.90
C GLU A 221 2.65 18.03 17.85
N GLU A 222 3.78 18.24 17.18
CA GLU A 222 4.36 19.57 16.98
C GLU A 222 3.46 20.48 16.16
N LEU A 223 2.95 19.98 15.02
CA LEU A 223 2.10 20.76 14.11
C LEU A 223 0.79 21.19 14.78
N THR A 224 0.15 20.29 15.52
CA THR A 224 -1.17 20.53 16.13
C THR A 224 -1.08 21.10 17.54
N ARG A 225 0.08 20.98 18.20
CA ARG A 225 0.29 21.26 19.64
C ARG A 225 -0.58 20.40 20.55
N LEU A 226 -0.99 19.24 20.07
CA LEU A 226 -1.77 18.24 20.80
C LEU A 226 -0.91 17.00 21.01
N THR A 227 -1.08 16.31 22.12
CA THR A 227 -0.32 15.08 22.43
C THR A 227 -1.26 13.92 22.62
N VAL A 228 -0.86 12.73 22.17
CA VAL A 228 -1.62 11.50 22.37
C VAL A 228 -0.78 10.45 23.07
N ASP A 229 -1.41 9.56 23.84
CA ASP A 229 -0.69 8.45 24.43
C ASP A 229 -0.19 7.49 23.33
N ARG A 230 1.12 7.20 23.32
CA ARG A 230 1.75 6.39 22.27
C ARG A 230 1.19 4.97 22.18
N THR A 231 0.79 4.38 23.32
CA THR A 231 0.20 3.03 23.33
C THR A 231 -1.21 3.08 22.74
N GLN A 232 -2.02 4.07 23.12
CA GLN A 232 -3.34 4.29 22.52
C GLN A 232 -3.24 4.57 21.02
N PHE A 233 -2.30 5.42 20.59
CA PHE A 233 -2.02 5.68 19.18
C PHE A 233 -1.68 4.42 18.40
N THR A 234 -0.78 3.60 18.94
CA THR A 234 -0.40 2.33 18.30
C THR A 234 -1.59 1.37 18.17
N ASN A 235 -2.42 1.26 19.21
CA ASN A 235 -3.61 0.41 19.21
C ASN A 235 -4.65 0.91 18.19
N GLN A 236 -4.90 2.23 18.17
CA GLN A 236 -5.84 2.86 17.23
C GLN A 236 -5.37 2.68 15.79
N LEU A 237 -4.08 2.87 15.53
CA LEU A 237 -3.49 2.69 14.21
C LEU A 237 -3.61 1.24 13.73
N ASN A 238 -3.33 0.25 14.59
CA ASN A 238 -3.51 -1.15 14.23
C ASN A 238 -4.99 -1.47 13.92
N SER A 239 -5.93 -0.91 14.68
CA SER A 239 -7.36 -1.08 14.45
C SER A 239 -7.80 -0.48 13.10
N ILE A 240 -7.42 0.76 12.83
CA ILE A 240 -7.72 1.45 11.57
C ILE A 240 -7.11 0.70 10.39
N THR A 241 -5.85 0.26 10.50
CA THR A 241 -5.21 -0.44 9.39
C THR A 241 -5.88 -1.78 9.09
N ALA A 242 -6.24 -2.57 10.10
CA ALA A 242 -6.96 -3.82 9.89
C ALA A 242 -8.31 -3.58 9.17
N ASP A 243 -9.07 -2.60 9.64
CA ASP A 243 -10.36 -2.21 9.05
C ASP A 243 -10.21 -1.71 7.60
N HIS A 244 -9.21 -0.85 7.33
CA HIS A 244 -8.92 -0.34 5.99
C HIS A 244 -8.52 -1.43 5.02
N VAL A 245 -7.68 -2.38 5.44
CA VAL A 245 -7.26 -3.50 4.60
C VAL A 245 -8.47 -4.34 4.20
N THR A 246 -9.31 -4.73 5.15
CA THR A 246 -10.53 -5.48 4.84
C THR A 246 -11.42 -4.72 3.86
N LYS A 247 -11.78 -3.47 4.18
CA LYS A 247 -12.66 -2.65 3.33
C LYS A 247 -12.09 -2.37 1.95
N ALA A 248 -10.78 -2.18 1.83
CA ALA A 248 -10.14 -1.91 0.55
C ALA A 248 -10.07 -3.16 -0.32
N LEU A 249 -9.79 -4.33 0.25
CA LEU A 249 -9.79 -5.58 -0.51
C LEU A 249 -11.19 -5.90 -1.04
N ASP A 250 -12.25 -5.66 -0.26
CA ASP A 250 -13.64 -5.84 -0.69
C ASP A 250 -14.02 -4.95 -1.89
N GLU A 251 -13.50 -3.72 -1.93
CA GLU A 251 -13.81 -2.73 -2.98
C GLU A 251 -12.91 -2.83 -4.21
N LEU A 252 -11.62 -3.13 -4.01
CA LEU A 252 -10.64 -3.24 -5.10
C LEU A 252 -10.73 -4.57 -5.84
N ALA A 253 -11.15 -5.62 -5.14
CA ALA A 253 -11.22 -6.97 -5.68
C ALA A 253 -12.63 -7.59 -5.53
N PRO A 254 -13.70 -6.91 -5.99
CA PRO A 254 -15.07 -7.35 -5.75
C PRO A 254 -15.32 -8.71 -6.41
N GLY A 255 -15.69 -9.70 -5.59
CA GLY A 255 -15.95 -11.07 -6.03
C GLY A 255 -14.72 -11.86 -6.47
N LYS A 256 -13.49 -11.35 -6.26
CA LYS A 256 -12.27 -12.09 -6.54
C LYS A 256 -11.83 -12.88 -5.30
N PRO A 257 -11.27 -14.09 -5.47
CA PRO A 257 -10.78 -14.87 -4.35
C PRO A 257 -9.57 -14.22 -3.68
N VAL A 258 -9.47 -14.40 -2.36
CA VAL A 258 -8.35 -13.93 -1.53
C VAL A 258 -7.63 -15.16 -0.99
N PHE A 259 -6.33 -15.27 -1.27
CA PHE A 259 -5.50 -16.38 -0.84
C PHE A 259 -4.52 -15.93 0.25
N ASP A 260 -4.54 -16.64 1.37
CA ASP A 260 -3.43 -16.62 2.32
C ASP A 260 -2.34 -17.56 1.82
N VAL A 261 -1.13 -17.03 1.65
CA VAL A 261 0.00 -17.76 1.07
C VAL A 261 1.14 -17.79 2.07
N ARG A 262 1.53 -18.98 2.52
CA ARG A 262 2.71 -19.18 3.36
C ARG A 262 3.91 -19.54 2.48
N LEU A 263 5.00 -18.80 2.66
CA LEU A 263 6.19 -18.88 1.83
C LEU A 263 7.44 -18.97 2.71
N ASP A 264 8.43 -19.74 2.28
CA ASP A 264 9.75 -19.79 2.93
C ASP A 264 10.86 -19.77 1.90
N GLN A 265 12.01 -19.20 2.26
CA GLN A 265 13.14 -19.05 1.35
C GLN A 265 13.74 -20.41 0.91
N ALA A 266 13.73 -21.41 1.78
CA ALA A 266 14.29 -22.73 1.49
C ALA A 266 13.30 -23.65 0.76
N HIS A 267 12.00 -23.51 1.04
CA HIS A 267 10.97 -24.44 0.55
C HIS A 267 10.02 -23.85 -0.50
N GLY A 268 10.08 -22.54 -0.77
CA GLY A 268 9.17 -21.87 -1.69
C GLY A 268 7.75 -21.77 -1.13
N VAL A 269 6.74 -22.24 -1.87
CA VAL A 269 5.33 -22.21 -1.45
C VAL A 269 5.02 -23.36 -0.50
N ILE A 270 4.85 -23.05 0.79
CA ILE A 270 4.50 -24.03 1.82
C ILE A 270 3.02 -24.38 1.74
N ASP A 271 2.16 -23.37 1.75
CA ASP A 271 0.71 -23.54 1.90
C ASP A 271 -0.03 -22.40 1.19
N ILE A 272 -1.22 -22.72 0.67
CA ILE A 272 -2.16 -21.76 0.09
C ILE A 272 -3.53 -22.12 0.64
N THR A 273 -4.25 -21.13 1.16
CA THR A 273 -5.63 -21.30 1.63
C THR A 273 -6.48 -20.16 1.08
N GLU A 274 -7.56 -20.49 0.38
CA GLU A 274 -8.59 -19.53 -0.01
C GLU A 274 -9.48 -19.16 1.20
N ARG A 275 -9.81 -17.87 1.35
CA ARG A 275 -10.69 -17.34 2.40
C ARG A 275 -12.17 -17.38 2.04
#